data_AF-A0A1A3HZF7-F1
#
_entry.id   AF-A0A1A3HZF7-F1
#
_cell.length_a   1.000
_cell.length_b   1.000
_cell.length_c   1.000
_cell.angle_alpha   90.00
_cell.angle_beta   90.00
_cell.angle_gamma   90.00
#
_symmetry.space_group_name_H-M   'P 1'
#
loop_
_entity.id
_entity.type
_entity.pdbx_description
1 polymer ?
#
loop_
_entity_poly.entity_id
_entity_poly.type
_entity_poly.pdbx_seq_one_letter_code
_entity_poly.pdbx_strand_id
1 'polypeptide(L)'
;MTNDAGSDTSEALLATAEDVPPGQFIVGVKVVNPARVPLHVAGWAVRADPGKTALVPVDEPIEGNEVPYDIPPGGTAIFLTKLQDAHRFAAGVQRAEGRPPHIVLTVWSGGRTYATKPLSPSLFSIGAQAAAPPHSVEPSRNA
;
A
#
# COMPACT_ATOMS: atom_id res chain seq x y z
N MET A 1 -21.69 5.98 -18.73
CA MET A 1 -21.63 5.01 -17.62
C MET A 1 -20.34 5.29 -16.87
N THR A 2 -20.46 6.04 -15.79
CA THR A 2 -19.33 6.48 -14.97
C THR A 2 -19.04 5.39 -13.95
N ASN A 3 -17.75 5.14 -13.72
CA ASN A 3 -17.23 4.02 -12.94
C ASN A 3 -17.42 4.24 -11.43
N ASP A 4 -18.66 4.06 -10.92
CA ASP A 4 -19.00 4.21 -9.50
C ASP A 4 -18.48 3.05 -8.63
N ALA A 5 -18.14 1.91 -9.24
CA ALA A 5 -17.63 0.75 -8.51
C ALA A 5 -16.32 1.02 -7.73
N GLY A 6 -15.49 1.96 -8.20
CA GLY A 6 -14.28 2.38 -7.49
C GLY A 6 -14.54 3.29 -6.30
N SER A 7 -15.58 4.13 -6.38
CA SER A 7 -15.99 5.04 -5.31
C SER A 7 -16.65 4.27 -4.18
N ASP A 8 -17.58 3.36 -4.52
CA ASP A 8 -18.30 2.52 -3.56
C ASP A 8 -17.35 1.64 -2.74
N THR A 9 -16.30 1.11 -3.38
CA THR A 9 -15.29 0.30 -2.69
C THR A 9 -14.44 1.14 -1.74
N SER A 10 -14.10 2.38 -2.12
CA SER A 10 -13.34 3.29 -1.27
C SER A 10 -14.14 3.77 -0.06
N GLU A 11 -15.42 4.07 -0.24
CA GLU A 11 -16.31 4.53 0.81
C GLU A 11 -16.65 3.40 1.78
N ALA A 12 -16.86 2.18 1.27
CA ALA A 12 -17.01 0.99 2.11
C ALA A 12 -15.73 0.69 2.91
N LEU A 13 -14.54 0.80 2.30
CA LEU A 13 -13.27 0.63 3.02
C LEU A 13 -13.05 1.70 4.09
N LEU A 14 -13.44 2.95 3.83
CA LEU A 14 -13.39 4.05 4.80
C LEU A 14 -14.35 3.80 5.97
N ALA A 15 -15.59 3.40 5.70
CA ALA A 15 -16.58 3.08 6.73
C ALA A 15 -16.13 1.88 7.58
N THR A 16 -15.51 0.87 6.97
CA THR A 16 -14.96 -0.28 7.71
C THR A 16 -13.74 0.11 8.54
N ALA A 17 -12.99 1.15 8.15
CA ALA A 17 -11.82 1.62 8.89
C ALA A 17 -12.19 2.36 10.20
N GLU A 18 -13.41 2.87 10.33
CA GLU A 18 -13.92 3.47 11.58
C GLU A 18 -14.21 2.41 12.66
N ASP A 19 -14.55 1.18 12.25
CA ASP A 19 -14.88 0.06 13.15
C ASP A 19 -13.67 -0.84 13.50
N VAL A 20 -12.53 -0.61 12.86
CA VAL A 20 -11.30 -1.37 13.11
C VAL A 20 -10.53 -0.69 14.24
N PRO A 21 -10.14 -1.41 15.32
CA PRO A 21 -9.29 -0.86 16.38
C PRO A 21 -8.06 -0.16 15.76
N PRO A 22 -7.47 0.87 16.41
CA PRO A 22 -6.24 1.50 15.91
C PRO A 22 -5.20 0.42 15.62
N GLY A 23 -5.05 0.13 14.33
CA GLY A 23 -4.52 -1.11 13.82
C GLY A 23 -3.54 -0.81 12.72
N GLN A 24 -2.57 -1.70 12.56
CA GLN A 24 -1.52 -1.51 11.59
C GLN A 24 -2.04 -1.87 10.20
N PHE A 25 -2.47 -0.87 9.43
CA PHE A 25 -2.85 -1.06 8.03
C PHE A 25 -1.67 -1.57 7.21
N ILE A 26 -1.94 -2.52 6.31
CA ILE A 26 -0.96 -3.13 5.41
C ILE A 26 -1.32 -2.85 3.95
N VAL A 27 -0.30 -2.80 3.10
CA VAL A 27 -0.44 -2.69 1.64
C VAL A 27 0.48 -3.70 0.99
N GLY A 28 0.07 -4.25 -0.15
CA GLY A 28 0.85 -5.28 -0.80
C GLY A 28 0.32 -5.71 -2.15
N VAL A 29 1.04 -6.65 -2.74
CA VAL A 29 0.76 -7.17 -4.08
C VAL A 29 0.60 -8.67 -4.04
N LYS A 30 -0.46 -9.15 -4.70
CA LYS A 30 -0.64 -10.57 -5.00
C LYS A 30 -0.07 -10.86 -6.38
N VAL A 31 0.84 -11.83 -6.44
CA VAL A 31 1.43 -12.32 -7.69
C VAL A 31 0.87 -13.71 -7.97
N VAL A 32 0.40 -13.92 -9.20
CA VAL A 32 -0.13 -15.19 -9.67
C VAL A 32 0.83 -15.75 -10.70
N ASN A 33 1.25 -17.00 -10.53
CA ASN A 33 2.03 -17.73 -11.53
C ASN A 33 1.11 -18.65 -12.35
N PRO A 34 0.64 -18.23 -13.54
CA PRO A 34 -0.18 -19.08 -14.39
C PRO A 34 0.64 -20.12 -15.18
N ALA A 35 1.97 -20.10 -15.09
CA ALA A 35 2.84 -20.94 -15.90
C ALA A 35 2.99 -22.35 -15.32
N ARG A 36 3.55 -23.26 -16.14
CA ARG A 36 3.91 -24.63 -15.75
C ARG A 36 5.30 -24.76 -15.14
N VAL A 37 6.01 -23.63 -14.96
CA VAL A 37 7.35 -23.56 -14.36
C VAL A 37 7.33 -22.59 -13.18
N PRO A 38 8.23 -22.74 -12.20
CA PRO A 38 8.35 -21.78 -11.10
C PRO A 38 8.58 -20.35 -11.61
N LEU A 39 7.97 -19.37 -10.95
CA LEU A 39 8.16 -17.95 -11.23
C LEU A 39 9.00 -17.33 -10.13
N HIS A 40 10.24 -16.98 -10.48
CA HIS A 40 11.16 -16.31 -9.56
C HIS A 40 10.81 -14.83 -9.42
N VAL A 41 10.43 -14.42 -8.21
CA VAL A 41 10.23 -13.02 -7.83
C VAL A 41 11.48 -12.54 -7.10
N ALA A 42 12.27 -11.70 -7.76
CA ALA A 42 13.53 -11.17 -7.22
C ALA A 42 13.32 -10.03 -6.23
N GLY A 43 12.18 -9.34 -6.31
CA GLY A 43 11.85 -8.25 -5.42
C GLY A 43 10.51 -7.61 -5.74
N TRP A 44 10.09 -6.70 -4.86
CA TRP A 44 8.95 -5.82 -5.09
C TRP A 44 9.14 -4.48 -4.37
N ALA A 45 8.40 -3.45 -4.79
CA ALA A 45 8.49 -2.11 -4.19
C ALA A 45 7.23 -1.28 -4.41
N VAL A 46 7.03 -0.31 -3.51
CA VAL A 46 6.10 0.81 -3.68
C VAL A 46 6.80 1.90 -4.48
N ARG A 47 6.23 2.37 -5.58
CA ARG A 47 6.85 3.35 -6.48
C ARG A 47 5.93 4.54 -6.72
N ALA A 48 6.54 5.71 -6.92
CA ALA A 48 5.85 6.89 -7.44
C ALA A 48 6.03 6.95 -8.96
N ASP A 49 4.93 7.12 -9.69
CA ASP A 49 4.87 7.19 -11.15
C ASP A 49 4.29 8.56 -11.62
N PRO A 50 4.81 9.18 -12.70
CA PRO A 50 6.03 8.83 -13.43
C PRO A 50 7.29 9.19 -12.63
N GLY A 51 8.07 8.18 -12.23
CA GLY A 51 9.23 8.36 -11.36
C GLY A 51 10.12 7.13 -11.22
N LYS A 52 11.39 7.36 -10.87
CA LYS A 52 12.37 6.29 -10.54
C LYS A 52 12.46 6.01 -9.04
N THR A 53 11.80 6.81 -8.22
CA THR A 53 11.85 6.67 -6.76
C THR A 53 11.02 5.47 -6.34
N ALA A 54 11.62 4.62 -5.52
CA ALA A 54 11.01 3.40 -5.01
C ALA A 54 11.29 3.27 -3.51
N LEU A 55 10.28 2.89 -2.75
CA LEU A 55 10.42 2.36 -1.42
C LEU A 55 10.44 0.83 -1.53
N VAL A 56 11.61 0.24 -1.34
CA VAL A 56 11.75 -1.21 -1.16
C VAL A 56 11.41 -1.52 0.29
N PRO A 57 10.41 -2.37 0.58
CA PRO A 57 10.13 -2.81 1.94
C PRO A 57 11.37 -3.49 2.52
N VAL A 58 11.88 -2.94 3.62
CA VAL A 58 13.12 -3.36 4.30
C VAL A 58 12.88 -4.03 5.63
N ASP A 59 11.69 -3.84 6.22
CA ASP A 59 11.29 -4.54 7.44
C ASP A 59 10.96 -6.00 7.12
N GLU A 60 11.27 -6.92 8.04
CA GLU A 60 10.74 -8.29 8.01
C GLU A 60 9.21 -8.22 7.83
N PRO A 61 8.64 -8.98 6.88
CA PRO A 61 7.20 -8.95 6.66
C PRO A 61 6.51 -9.37 7.95
N ILE A 62 5.60 -8.53 8.41
CA ILE A 62 4.72 -8.86 9.55
C ILE A 62 3.93 -10.13 9.21
N GLU A 63 3.55 -10.25 7.94
CA GLU A 63 2.95 -11.42 7.28
C GLU A 63 3.34 -11.43 5.79
N GLY A 64 3.17 -12.57 5.12
CA GLY A 64 3.38 -12.71 3.67
C GLY A 64 4.66 -13.44 3.30
N ASN A 65 5.03 -13.36 2.02
CA ASN A 65 6.23 -14.00 1.48
C ASN A 65 7.39 -12.99 1.47
N GLU A 66 8.59 -13.47 1.77
CA GLU A 66 9.82 -12.70 1.65
C GLU A 66 10.39 -12.83 0.24
N VAL A 67 11.00 -11.76 -0.26
CA VAL A 67 11.74 -11.79 -1.53
C VAL A 67 13.23 -12.03 -1.26
N PRO A 68 13.93 -12.82 -2.08
CA PRO A 68 13.42 -13.50 -3.27
C PRO A 68 12.50 -14.68 -2.96
N TYR A 69 11.51 -14.93 -3.83
CA TYR A 69 10.53 -16.02 -3.67
C TYR A 69 10.26 -16.73 -4.99
N ASP A 70 10.23 -18.06 -4.98
CA ASP A 70 9.83 -18.87 -6.12
C ASP A 70 8.37 -19.31 -5.98
N ILE A 71 7.49 -18.75 -6.82
CA ILE A 71 6.08 -19.15 -6.85
C ILE A 71 5.97 -20.46 -7.63
N PRO A 72 5.46 -21.55 -7.03
CA PRO A 72 5.32 -22.81 -7.75
C PRO A 72 4.38 -22.67 -8.96
N PRO A 73 4.46 -23.59 -9.95
CA PRO A 73 3.53 -23.62 -11.08
C PRO A 73 2.07 -23.59 -10.63
N GLY A 74 1.26 -22.69 -11.21
CA GLY A 74 -0.15 -22.50 -10.81
C GLY A 74 -0.35 -21.83 -9.45
N GLY A 75 0.73 -21.47 -8.75
CA GLY A 75 0.69 -20.93 -7.39
C GLY A 75 0.46 -19.42 -7.34
N THR A 76 0.36 -18.91 -6.10
CA THR A 76 0.26 -17.49 -5.81
C THR A 76 1.15 -17.13 -4.62
N ALA A 77 1.71 -15.93 -4.62
CA ALA A 77 2.37 -15.33 -3.47
C ALA A 77 1.78 -13.95 -3.18
N ILE A 78 1.84 -13.56 -1.91
CA ILE A 78 1.41 -12.26 -1.42
C ILE A 78 2.62 -11.62 -0.73
N PHE A 79 2.93 -10.39 -1.10
CA PHE A 79 4.00 -9.59 -0.52
C PHE A 79 3.40 -8.35 0.13
N LEU A 80 3.73 -8.08 1.39
CA LEU A 80 3.07 -7.09 2.23
C LEU A 80 4.08 -6.14 2.89
N THR A 81 3.68 -4.89 3.11
CA THR A 81 4.39 -3.91 3.94
C THR A 81 3.39 -3.05 4.71
N LYS A 82 3.90 -2.24 5.63
CA LYS A 82 3.11 -1.30 6.42
C LYS A 82 2.60 -0.18 5.51
N LEU A 83 1.30 0.09 5.55
CA LEU A 83 0.71 1.20 4.77
C LEU A 83 1.32 2.54 5.21
N GLN A 84 1.68 2.69 6.50
CA GLN A 84 2.30 3.91 7.03
C GLN A 84 3.61 4.27 6.33
N ASP A 85 4.41 3.28 5.92
CA ASP A 85 5.67 3.55 5.21
C ASP A 85 5.39 4.02 3.78
N ALA A 86 4.38 3.44 3.13
CA ALA A 86 3.90 3.91 1.84
C ALA A 86 3.34 5.35 1.91
N HIS A 87 2.63 5.72 2.98
CA HIS A 87 2.19 7.11 3.21
C HIS A 87 3.38 8.06 3.37
N ARG A 88 4.34 7.71 4.21
CA ARG A 88 5.54 8.53 4.46
C ARG A 88 6.31 8.74 3.16
N PHE A 89 6.46 7.68 2.37
CA PHE A 89 7.05 7.73 1.04
C PHE A 89 6.29 8.67 0.10
N ALA A 90 4.97 8.50 -0.05
CA ALA A 90 4.14 9.33 -0.91
C ALA A 90 4.21 10.82 -0.52
N ALA A 91 4.14 11.11 0.79
CA ALA A 91 4.27 12.46 1.31
C ALA A 91 5.67 13.04 1.08
N GLY A 92 6.73 12.23 1.18
CA GLY A 92 8.09 12.63 0.85
C GLY A 92 8.24 13.01 -0.63
N VAL A 93 7.72 12.18 -1.54
CA VAL A 93 7.73 12.45 -2.98
C VAL A 93 6.91 13.71 -3.30
N GLN A 94 5.72 13.86 -2.72
CA GLN A 94 4.90 15.05 -2.92
C GLN A 94 5.63 16.34 -2.51
N ARG A 95 6.34 16.33 -1.37
CA ARG A 95 7.14 17.48 -0.93
C ARG A 95 8.28 17.79 -1.89
N ALA A 96 8.92 16.77 -2.47
CA ALA A 96 10.03 16.96 -3.40
C ALA A 96 9.57 17.43 -4.79
N GLU A 97 8.44 16.93 -5.28
CA GLU A 97 7.96 17.19 -6.65
C GLU A 97 6.87 18.26 -6.73
N GLY A 98 6.33 18.72 -5.61
CA GLY A 98 5.28 19.74 -5.55
C GLY A 98 3.91 19.29 -6.04
N ARG A 99 3.73 17.99 -6.33
CA ARG A 99 2.45 17.40 -6.79
C ARG A 99 2.21 16.03 -6.16
N PRO A 100 0.94 15.61 -5.97
CA PRO A 100 0.65 14.27 -5.47
C PRO A 100 1.16 13.18 -6.43
N PRO A 101 1.93 12.19 -5.95
CA PRO A 101 2.41 11.10 -6.79
C PRO A 101 1.31 10.08 -7.10
N HIS A 102 1.38 9.43 -8.27
CA HIS A 102 0.62 8.20 -8.49
C HIS A 102 1.41 7.02 -7.90
N ILE A 103 0.89 6.41 -6.85
CA ILE A 103 1.57 5.27 -6.21
C ILE A 103 1.19 3.97 -6.91
N VAL A 104 2.18 3.20 -7.33
CA VAL A 104 2.02 1.87 -7.92
C VAL A 104 2.83 0.84 -7.13
N LEU A 105 2.39 -0.42 -7.15
CA LEU A 105 3.16 -1.53 -6.62
C LEU A 105 3.87 -2.23 -7.78
N THR A 106 5.15 -2.47 -7.64
CA THR A 106 5.97 -3.10 -8.68
C THR A 106 6.60 -4.39 -8.22
N VAL A 107 6.69 -5.36 -9.13
CA VAL A 107 7.30 -6.67 -8.91
C VAL A 107 8.34 -6.91 -10.00
N TRP A 108 9.53 -7.36 -9.59
CA TRP A 108 10.61 -7.76 -10.50
C TRP A 108 10.67 -9.28 -10.59
N SER A 109 10.54 -9.80 -11.81
CA SER A 109 10.56 -11.24 -12.08
C SER A 109 11.10 -11.53 -13.47
N GLY A 110 12.03 -12.48 -13.59
CA GLY A 110 12.57 -12.92 -14.88
C GLY A 110 13.14 -11.80 -15.77
N GLY A 111 13.77 -10.78 -15.16
CA GLY A 111 14.28 -9.60 -15.87
C GLY A 111 13.23 -8.59 -16.33
N ARG A 112 11.95 -8.81 -15.98
CA ARG A 112 10.83 -7.92 -16.30
C ARG A 112 10.35 -7.20 -15.04
N THR A 113 9.78 -6.02 -15.23
CA THR A 113 9.09 -5.25 -14.19
C THR A 113 7.60 -5.23 -14.50
N TYR A 114 6.79 -5.59 -13.51
CA TYR A 114 5.33 -5.54 -13.59
C TYR A 114 4.84 -4.49 -12.60
N ALA A 115 3.89 -3.66 -13.01
CA ALA A 115 3.29 -2.63 -12.17
C ALA A 115 1.78 -2.85 -12.04
N THR A 116 1.23 -2.59 -10.86
CA THR A 116 -0.23 -2.48 -10.68
C THR A 116 -0.75 -1.23 -11.36
N LYS A 117 -2.07 -1.12 -11.47
CA LYS A 117 -2.71 0.20 -11.63
C LYS A 117 -2.33 1.10 -10.44
N PRO A 118 -2.33 2.43 -10.63
CA PRO A 118 -2.20 3.36 -9.52
C PRO A 118 -3.19 3.03 -8.41
N LEU A 119 -2.68 2.97 -7.18
CA LEU A 119 -3.49 2.85 -5.98
C LEU A 119 -4.37 4.10 -5.85
N SER A 120 -5.59 3.92 -5.35
CA SER A 120 -6.48 5.07 -5.12
C SER A 120 -5.85 6.02 -4.10
N PRO A 121 -5.81 7.34 -4.36
CA PRO A 121 -5.34 8.32 -3.39
C PRO A 121 -6.09 8.25 -2.05
N SER A 122 -7.37 7.85 -2.07
CA SER A 122 -8.18 7.69 -0.85
C SER A 122 -7.65 6.64 0.12
N LEU A 123 -6.94 5.60 -0.37
CA LEU A 123 -6.25 4.63 0.50
C LEU A 123 -5.19 5.31 1.35
N PHE A 124 -4.59 6.38 0.82
CA PHE A 124 -3.62 7.21 1.53
C PHE A 124 -4.26 8.28 2.42
N SER A 125 -5.58 8.29 2.57
CA SER A 125 -6.30 9.12 3.55
C SER A 125 -6.67 8.33 4.81
N ILE A 126 -6.80 7.00 4.72
CA ILE A 126 -7.24 6.11 5.82
C ILE A 126 -6.26 6.17 7.02
N GLY A 127 -4.95 6.23 6.77
CA GLY A 127 -3.93 6.30 7.83
C GLY A 127 -3.67 7.69 8.41
N ALA A 128 -4.21 8.76 7.82
CA ALA A 128 -3.96 10.13 8.29
C ALA A 128 -4.85 10.52 9.48
N GLN A 129 -6.07 9.97 9.57
CA GLN A 129 -7.00 10.23 10.67
C GLN A 129 -6.68 9.43 11.94
N ALA A 130 -6.13 8.22 11.80
CA ALA A 130 -5.76 7.36 12.93
C ALA A 130 -4.54 7.86 13.73
N ALA A 131 -3.81 8.88 13.22
CA ALA A 131 -2.62 9.44 13.86
C ALA A 131 -2.88 10.77 14.59
N ALA A 132 -4.11 11.31 14.56
CA ALA A 132 -4.45 12.48 15.36
C ALA A 132 -4.78 12.04 16.80
N PRO A 133 -4.11 12.59 17.83
CA PRO A 133 -4.48 12.31 19.21
C PRO A 133 -5.91 12.80 19.45
N PRO A 134 -6.74 12.09 20.24
CA PRO A 134 -8.03 12.62 20.64
C PRO A 134 -7.80 13.92 21.38
N HIS A 135 -8.37 15.01 20.87
CA HIS A 135 -8.41 16.30 21.51
C HIS A 135 -8.84 16.11 22.97
N SER A 136 -7.93 16.35 23.91
CA SER A 136 -8.25 16.43 25.32
C SER A 136 -9.24 17.58 25.50
N VAL A 137 -10.50 17.25 25.69
CA VAL A 137 -11.50 18.19 26.19
C VAL A 137 -11.10 18.51 27.62
N GLU A 138 -10.49 19.68 27.80
CA GLU A 138 -10.20 20.26 29.10
C GLU A 138 -11.54 20.52 29.82
N PRO A 139 -11.77 19.99 31.04
CA PRO A 139 -13.00 20.27 31.75
C PRO A 139 -12.98 21.73 32.24
N SER A 140 -13.95 22.51 31.78
CA SER A 140 -14.24 23.85 32.29
C SER A 140 -14.23 23.87 33.82
N ARG A 141 -13.27 24.60 34.39
CA ARG A 141 -13.28 24.99 35.80
C ARG A 141 -14.43 25.97 36.03
N ASN A 142 -15.44 25.54 36.78
CA ASN A 142 -16.32 26.44 37.51
C ASN A 142 -15.58 26.91 38.77
N ALA A 143 -15.36 28.22 38.89
CA ALA A 143 -15.33 28.98 40.14
C ALA A 143 -15.49 30.47 39.82
#